data_AF-A0A523E7S7-F1
#
_entry.id   AF-A0A523E7S7-F1
#
_cell.length_a   1.000
_cell.length_b   1.000
_cell.length_c   1.000
_cell.angle_alpha   90.00
_cell.angle_beta   90.00
_cell.angle_gamma   90.00
#
_symmetry.space_group_name_H-M   'P 1'
#
loop_
_entity.id
_entity.type
_entity.pdbx_description
1 polymer ?
#
loop_
_entity_poly.entity_id
_entity_poly.type
_entity_poly.pdbx_seq_one_letter_code
_entity_poly.pdbx_strand_id
1 'polypeptide(L)'
;MKRWLFGSILLLLVGSACYFFGYARGSAAIAPEEREALERAFTRSMRGVVLEGSFTVDGSERGASTERYTVESVEKVGGDIWLFHARLQFGETDVTLPVPVKLLWAGDTPVVSLTDASIPGLGTYSARLVFFRDRYAGLWSSPRTGGYQFGKIIREND
;
A
#
# COMPACT_ATOMS: atom_id res chain seq x y z
N MET A 1 32.68 14.77 -47.76
CA MET A 1 31.41 14.24 -47.19
C MET A 1 31.60 13.73 -45.74
N LYS A 2 32.21 14.50 -44.83
CA LYS A 2 32.61 13.97 -43.49
C LYS A 2 32.64 15.01 -42.36
N ARG A 3 31.99 16.18 -42.53
CA ARG A 3 31.93 17.25 -41.50
C ARG A 3 30.53 17.49 -40.93
N TRP A 4 29.51 16.83 -41.46
CA TRP A 4 28.10 16.96 -41.03
C TRP A 4 27.60 15.81 -40.15
N LEU A 5 28.40 14.75 -39.93
CA LEU A 5 28.02 13.61 -39.10
C LEU A 5 28.44 13.75 -37.62
N PHE A 6 29.35 14.68 -37.29
CA PHE A 6 29.84 14.87 -35.92
C PHE A 6 28.95 15.79 -35.06
N GLY A 7 28.13 16.65 -35.68
CA GLY A 7 27.19 17.51 -34.95
C GLY A 7 25.97 16.76 -34.39
N SER A 8 25.51 15.71 -35.09
CA SER A 8 24.32 14.95 -34.71
C SER A 8 24.57 13.93 -33.59
N ILE A 9 25.79 13.40 -33.46
CA ILE A 9 26.16 12.43 -32.42
C ILE A 9 26.34 13.12 -31.05
N LEU A 10 26.77 14.38 -31.02
CA LEU A 10 26.94 15.14 -29.78
C LEU A 10 25.59 15.62 -29.21
N LEU A 11 24.59 15.91 -30.05
CA LEU A 11 23.24 16.28 -29.60
C LEU A 11 22.45 15.10 -29.01
N LEU A 12 22.69 13.88 -29.52
CA LEU A 12 22.06 12.64 -29.01
C LEU A 12 22.61 12.22 -27.64
N LEU A 13 23.89 12.48 -27.36
CA LEU A 13 24.50 12.15 -26.07
C LEU A 13 24.10 13.11 -24.93
N VAL A 14 23.92 14.40 -25.23
CA VAL A 14 23.45 15.39 -24.23
C VAL A 14 21.95 15.23 -23.96
N GLY A 15 21.15 14.91 -24.98
CA GLY A 15 19.73 14.59 -24.81
C GLY A 15 19.50 13.34 -23.95
N SER A 16 20.27 12.27 -24.17
CA SER A 16 20.13 11.03 -23.41
C SER A 16 20.59 11.17 -21.94
N ALA A 17 21.63 11.97 -21.67
CA ALA A 17 22.11 12.21 -20.32
C ALA A 17 21.10 12.96 -19.44
N CYS A 18 20.31 13.89 -20.00
CA CYS A 18 19.24 14.59 -19.26
C CYS A 18 18.03 13.70 -18.97
N TYR A 19 17.70 12.75 -19.85
CA TYR A 19 16.62 11.78 -19.61
C TYR A 19 16.99 10.74 -18.55
N PHE A 20 18.25 10.30 -18.50
CA PHE A 20 18.69 9.32 -17.49
C PHE A 20 18.89 9.93 -16.09
N PHE A 21 19.33 11.18 -15.97
CA PHE A 21 19.55 11.82 -14.65
C PHE A 21 18.25 12.23 -13.94
N GLY A 22 17.13 12.38 -14.66
CA GLY A 22 15.82 12.68 -14.05
C GLY A 22 15.26 11.52 -13.24
N TYR A 23 15.44 10.28 -13.70
CA TYR A 23 14.92 9.07 -13.02
C TYR A 23 15.67 8.72 -11.73
N ALA A 24 16.97 9.05 -11.65
CA ALA A 24 17.81 8.73 -10.49
C ALA A 24 17.73 9.77 -9.36
N ARG A 25 17.02 10.89 -9.57
CA ARG A 25 16.72 11.83 -8.50
C ARG A 25 15.66 11.18 -7.62
N GLY A 26 16.12 10.45 -6.60
CA GLY A 26 15.28 9.87 -5.56
C GLY A 26 14.24 10.90 -5.13
N SER A 27 12.98 10.47 -5.04
CA SER A 27 11.83 11.33 -4.74
C SER A 27 12.21 12.30 -3.61
N ALA A 28 12.16 13.60 -3.90
CA ALA A 28 12.26 14.59 -2.84
C ALA A 28 11.21 14.27 -1.77
N ALA A 29 11.51 14.58 -0.51
CA ALA A 29 10.52 14.46 0.55
C ALA A 29 9.28 15.27 0.15
N ILE A 30 8.11 14.62 0.16
CA ILE A 30 6.83 15.23 -0.19
C ILE A 30 6.58 16.43 0.71
N ALA A 31 6.21 17.57 0.10
CA ALA A 31 5.92 18.77 0.85
C ALA A 31 4.73 18.54 1.81
N PRO A 32 4.68 19.17 3.00
CA PRO A 32 3.61 18.93 3.97
C PRO A 32 2.20 19.09 3.39
N GLU A 33 1.96 20.10 2.56
CA GLU A 33 0.67 20.34 1.91
C GLU A 33 0.27 19.22 0.95
N GLU A 34 1.23 18.65 0.23
CA GLU A 34 1.03 17.53 -0.68
C GLU A 34 0.78 16.24 0.12
N ARG A 35 1.47 16.04 1.24
CA ARG A 35 1.22 14.92 2.16
C ARG A 35 -0.22 14.97 2.67
N GLU A 36 -0.69 16.12 3.17
CA GLU A 36 -2.07 16.23 3.63
C GLU A 36 -3.11 15.98 2.53
N ALA A 37 -2.82 16.40 1.28
CA ALA A 37 -3.70 16.13 0.16
C ALA A 37 -3.80 14.63 -0.14
N LEU A 38 -2.69 13.91 -0.09
CA LEU A 38 -2.62 12.46 -0.22
C LEU A 38 -3.37 11.75 0.91
N GLU A 39 -3.17 12.20 2.16
CA GLU A 39 -3.86 11.65 3.33
C GLU A 39 -5.38 11.81 3.22
N ARG A 40 -5.86 12.99 2.83
CA ARG A 40 -7.30 13.23 2.57
C ARG A 40 -7.82 12.38 1.41
N ALA A 41 -7.02 12.19 0.36
CA ALA A 41 -7.40 11.36 -0.77
C ALA A 41 -7.53 9.89 -0.36
N PHE A 42 -6.60 9.37 0.45
CA PHE A 42 -6.63 8.01 0.97
C PHE A 42 -7.82 7.75 1.90
N THR A 43 -8.10 8.66 2.85
CA THR A 43 -9.32 8.58 3.69
C THR A 43 -10.58 8.50 2.83
N ARG A 44 -10.69 9.33 1.79
CA ARG A 44 -11.85 9.29 0.89
C ARG A 44 -11.91 8.00 0.08
N SER A 45 -10.78 7.53 -0.44
CA SER A 45 -10.75 6.36 -1.31
C SER A 45 -11.04 5.06 -0.56
N MET A 46 -10.76 5.00 0.74
CA MET A 46 -10.94 3.82 1.60
C MET A 46 -12.25 3.83 2.40
N ARG A 47 -13.10 4.85 2.26
CA ARG A 47 -14.38 4.91 2.97
C ARG A 47 -15.39 3.97 2.32
N GLY A 48 -15.98 3.06 3.10
CA GLY A 48 -17.03 2.14 2.65
C GLY A 48 -16.57 1.22 1.52
N VAL A 49 -15.34 0.71 1.60
CA VAL A 49 -14.80 -0.22 0.61
C VAL A 49 -14.73 -1.64 1.16
N VAL A 50 -14.70 -2.61 0.26
CA VAL A 50 -14.43 -4.00 0.56
C VAL A 50 -13.05 -4.35 0.00
N LEU A 51 -12.22 -4.93 0.86
CA LEU A 51 -10.99 -5.60 0.47
C LEU A 51 -11.33 -7.06 0.16
N GLU A 52 -11.38 -7.40 -1.12
CA GLU A 52 -11.52 -8.79 -1.58
C GLU A 52 -10.17 -9.31 -2.02
N GLY A 53 -9.64 -10.28 -1.30
CA GLY A 53 -8.28 -10.73 -1.53
C GLY A 53 -8.06 -12.20 -1.28
N SER A 54 -6.79 -12.52 -1.23
CA SER A 54 -6.29 -13.83 -0.88
C SER A 54 -4.95 -13.70 -0.16
N PHE A 55 -4.67 -14.66 0.72
CA PHE A 55 -3.39 -14.76 1.39
C PHE A 55 -2.79 -16.16 1.24
N THR A 56 -1.47 -16.23 1.24
CA THR A 56 -0.72 -17.49 1.26
C THR A 56 -0.15 -17.74 2.65
N VAL A 57 0.21 -19.00 2.89
CA VAL A 57 0.97 -19.43 4.07
C VAL A 57 2.23 -20.09 3.54
N ASP A 58 3.40 -19.58 3.92
CA ASP A 58 4.68 -20.15 3.50
C ASP A 58 4.79 -21.62 3.92
N GLY A 59 5.20 -22.48 2.98
CA GLY A 59 5.28 -23.93 3.20
C GLY A 59 3.95 -24.69 3.13
N SER A 60 2.82 -24.00 2.90
CA SER A 60 1.53 -24.65 2.67
C SER A 60 1.40 -25.14 1.22
N GLU A 61 0.96 -26.39 1.05
CA GLU A 61 0.56 -26.93 -0.27
C GLU A 61 -0.88 -26.55 -0.66
N ARG A 62 -1.70 -26.16 0.32
CA ARG A 62 -2.98 -25.48 0.05
C ARG A 62 -2.60 -24.08 -0.43
N GLY A 63 -2.88 -23.76 -1.69
CA GLY A 63 -2.58 -22.46 -2.30
C GLY A 63 -3.25 -21.28 -1.58
N ALA A 64 -3.41 -20.15 -2.28
CA ALA A 64 -3.95 -18.95 -1.65
C ALA A 64 -5.38 -19.17 -1.11
N SER A 65 -5.62 -18.76 0.14
CA SER A 65 -6.93 -18.77 0.79
C SER A 65 -7.60 -17.42 0.61
N THR A 66 -8.89 -17.40 0.28
CA THR A 66 -9.65 -16.17 0.06
C THR A 66 -9.99 -15.46 1.37
N GLU A 67 -9.98 -14.14 1.34
CA GLU A 67 -10.40 -13.26 2.44
C GLU A 67 -11.31 -12.14 1.94
N ARG A 68 -12.15 -11.62 2.83
CA ARG A 68 -12.98 -10.44 2.57
C ARG A 68 -13.13 -9.61 3.83
N TYR A 69 -12.82 -8.32 3.73
CA TYR A 69 -12.98 -7.37 4.83
C TYR A 69 -13.68 -6.11 4.37
N THR A 70 -14.60 -5.58 5.18
CA THR A 70 -15.23 -4.29 4.90
C THR A 70 -14.52 -3.21 5.71
N VAL A 71 -13.98 -2.19 5.04
CA VAL A 71 -13.43 -1.00 5.66
C VAL A 71 -14.49 0.08 5.64
N GLU A 72 -15.06 0.38 6.80
CA GLU A 72 -16.07 1.43 6.94
C GLU A 72 -15.44 2.81 6.79
N SER A 73 -14.32 3.04 7.47
CA SER A 73 -13.58 4.29 7.41
C SER A 73 -12.12 4.13 7.82
N VAL A 74 -11.31 5.13 7.45
CA VAL A 74 -9.89 5.22 7.80
C VAL A 74 -9.60 6.64 8.31
N GLU A 75 -9.04 6.74 9.51
CA GLU A 75 -8.74 8.03 10.16
C GLU A 75 -7.32 8.10 10.68
N LYS A 76 -6.70 9.27 10.56
CA LYS A 76 -5.37 9.54 11.12
C LYS A 76 -5.52 9.99 12.56
N VAL A 77 -4.83 9.33 13.48
CA VAL A 77 -4.87 9.70 14.91
C VAL A 77 -3.66 10.52 15.35
N GLY A 78 -2.55 10.44 14.62
CA GLY A 78 -1.37 11.28 14.87
C GLY A 78 -0.09 10.65 14.32
N GLY A 79 0.87 11.49 13.91
CA GLY A 79 2.11 11.04 13.29
C GLY A 79 1.83 10.16 12.06
N ASP A 80 2.33 8.92 12.07
CA ASP A 80 2.07 7.91 11.03
C ASP A 80 1.01 6.88 11.45
N ILE A 81 0.28 7.10 12.55
CA ILE A 81 -0.68 6.14 13.10
C ILE A 81 -2.08 6.46 12.61
N TRP A 82 -2.75 5.41 12.14
CA TRP A 82 -4.07 5.43 11.54
C TRP A 82 -4.94 4.34 12.15
N LEU A 83 -6.25 4.57 12.23
CA LEU A 83 -7.24 3.57 12.60
C LEU A 83 -8.04 3.18 11.36
N PHE A 84 -8.05 1.88 11.06
CA PHE A 84 -8.93 1.29 10.07
C PHE A 84 -10.12 0.71 10.82
N HIS A 85 -11.30 1.27 10.61
CA HIS A 85 -12.55 0.73 11.16
C HIS A 85 -13.02 -0.39 10.24
N ALA A 86 -12.60 -1.62 10.58
CA ALA A 86 -12.82 -2.80 9.76
C ALA A 86 -13.91 -3.67 10.37
N ARG A 87 -14.93 -3.99 9.57
CA ARG A 87 -15.96 -4.97 9.89
C ARG A 87 -15.49 -6.35 9.45
N LEU A 88 -15.42 -7.25 10.42
CA LEU A 88 -14.98 -8.62 10.30
C LEU A 88 -16.19 -9.54 10.47
N GLN A 89 -16.45 -10.38 9.47
CA GLN A 89 -17.52 -11.38 9.53
C GLN A 89 -16.90 -12.78 9.58
N PHE A 90 -17.04 -13.47 10.71
CA PHE A 90 -16.57 -14.83 10.92
C PHE A 90 -17.63 -15.67 11.66
N GLY A 91 -18.20 -16.67 10.99
CA GLY A 91 -19.27 -17.48 11.56
C GLY A 91 -20.49 -16.62 11.89
N GLU A 92 -20.92 -16.64 13.15
CA GLU A 92 -22.00 -15.77 13.67
C GLU A 92 -21.50 -14.41 14.19
N THR A 93 -20.17 -14.18 14.20
CA THR A 93 -19.59 -12.94 14.70
C THR A 93 -19.48 -11.91 13.59
N ASP A 94 -20.11 -10.78 13.80
CA ASP A 94 -20.06 -9.61 12.94
C ASP A 94 -19.72 -8.39 13.79
N VAL A 95 -18.46 -7.95 13.72
CA VAL A 95 -17.93 -6.89 14.59
C VAL A 95 -17.11 -5.89 13.78
N THR A 96 -17.34 -4.60 14.05
CA THR A 96 -16.47 -3.52 13.57
C THR A 96 -15.44 -3.20 14.64
N LEU A 97 -14.16 -3.33 14.31
CA LEU A 97 -13.05 -3.07 15.22
C LEU A 97 -12.12 -1.99 14.65
N PRO A 98 -11.66 -1.04 15.48
CA PRO A 98 -10.58 -0.13 15.09
C PRO A 98 -9.25 -0.89 15.10
N VAL A 99 -8.64 -1.03 13.92
CA VAL A 99 -7.33 -1.65 13.75
C VAL A 99 -6.27 -0.55 13.66
N PRO A 100 -5.44 -0.35 14.69
CA PRO A 100 -4.35 0.62 14.63
C PRO A 100 -3.25 0.13 13.71
N VAL A 101 -2.92 0.92 12.70
CA VAL A 101 -1.84 0.64 11.76
C VAL A 101 -0.93 1.83 11.57
N LYS A 102 0.35 1.56 11.36
CA LYS A 102 1.30 2.57 10.88
C LYS A 102 1.20 2.65 9.36
N LEU A 103 0.84 3.82 8.83
CA LEU A 103 0.73 4.09 7.41
C LEU A 103 1.85 5.04 6.99
N LEU A 104 2.72 4.54 6.12
CA LEU A 104 3.83 5.27 5.51
C LEU A 104 3.53 5.54 4.04
N TRP A 105 4.40 6.30 3.40
CA TRP A 105 4.23 6.70 2.01
C TRP A 105 5.51 6.50 1.21
N ALA A 106 5.40 5.78 0.09
CA ALA A 106 6.44 5.66 -0.92
C ALA A 106 6.07 6.58 -2.09
N GLY A 107 6.57 7.83 -2.06
CA GLY A 107 6.01 8.88 -2.92
C GLY A 107 4.53 9.09 -2.58
N ASP A 108 3.68 9.06 -3.60
CA ASP A 108 2.22 9.21 -3.50
C ASP A 108 1.48 7.93 -3.07
N THR A 109 2.21 6.83 -2.85
CA THR A 109 1.63 5.51 -2.64
C THR A 109 1.58 5.14 -1.16
N PRO A 110 0.40 4.86 -0.58
CA PRO A 110 0.26 4.47 0.82
C PRO A 110 0.74 3.03 1.08
N VAL A 111 1.47 2.84 2.17
CA VAL A 111 2.05 1.57 2.61
C VAL A 111 1.76 1.34 4.08
N VAL A 112 0.98 0.31 4.42
CA VAL A 112 0.88 -0.18 5.81
C VAL A 112 2.19 -0.84 6.19
N SER A 113 2.77 -0.48 7.34
CA SER A 113 4.06 -0.98 7.81
C SER A 113 4.05 -1.29 9.30
N LEU A 114 3.71 -2.53 9.65
CA LEU A 114 3.61 -3.01 11.04
C LEU A 114 4.77 -3.93 11.38
N THR A 115 5.55 -3.67 12.42
CA THR A 115 6.55 -4.63 12.94
C THR A 115 6.11 -5.09 14.31
N ASP A 116 5.82 -6.39 14.43
CA ASP A 116 5.43 -7.06 15.67
C ASP A 116 4.37 -6.28 16.45
N ALA A 117 3.39 -5.76 15.72
CA ALA A 117 2.33 -4.93 16.25
C ALA A 117 1.30 -5.82 16.95
N SER A 118 1.07 -5.56 18.24
CA SER A 118 0.01 -6.22 19.00
C SER A 118 -1.32 -5.55 18.71
N ILE A 119 -2.21 -6.29 18.04
CA ILE A 119 -3.57 -5.87 17.75
C ILE A 119 -4.49 -6.46 18.83
N PRO A 120 -5.16 -5.63 19.64
CA PRO A 120 -6.04 -6.10 20.70
C PRO A 120 -7.10 -7.08 20.17
N GLY A 121 -7.21 -8.24 20.81
CA GLY A 121 -8.18 -9.28 20.44
C GLY A 121 -7.79 -10.17 19.25
N LEU A 122 -6.77 -9.80 18.45
CA LEU A 122 -6.37 -10.57 17.26
C LEU A 122 -4.99 -11.22 17.39
N GLY A 123 -4.07 -10.62 18.15
CA GLY A 123 -2.70 -11.12 18.35
C GLY A 123 -1.62 -10.20 17.80
N THR A 124 -0.41 -10.72 17.64
CA THR A 124 0.75 -9.95 17.16
C THR A 124 1.05 -10.25 15.70
N TYR A 125 1.19 -9.21 14.89
CA TYR A 125 1.42 -9.35 13.44
C TYR A 125 2.43 -8.34 12.92
N SER A 126 3.13 -8.75 11.86
CA SER A 126 3.91 -7.89 11.00
C SER A 126 3.27 -7.82 9.62
N ALA A 127 3.28 -6.66 8.98
CA ALA A 127 2.74 -6.49 7.63
C ALA A 127 3.47 -5.40 6.85
N ARG A 128 3.60 -5.60 5.53
CA ARG A 128 3.94 -4.54 4.57
C ARG A 128 2.96 -4.64 3.42
N LEU A 129 1.93 -3.80 3.41
CA LEU A 129 0.91 -3.81 2.35
C LEU A 129 0.95 -2.48 1.60
N VAL A 130 1.14 -2.55 0.29
CA VAL A 130 1.03 -1.39 -0.60
C VAL A 130 -0.39 -1.29 -1.12
N PHE A 131 -0.94 -0.09 -1.14
CA PHE A 131 -2.24 0.22 -1.74
C PHE A 131 -1.99 1.05 -2.99
N PHE A 132 -2.40 0.54 -4.14
CA PHE A 132 -2.20 1.24 -5.41
C PHE A 132 -3.42 1.07 -6.31
N ARG A 133 -4.10 2.19 -6.60
CA ARG A 133 -5.36 2.23 -7.36
C ARG A 133 -6.44 1.36 -6.71
N ASP A 134 -6.98 0.40 -7.44
CA ASP A 134 -8.03 -0.53 -7.03
C ASP A 134 -7.47 -1.82 -6.41
N ARG A 135 -6.20 -1.84 -5.99
CA ARG A 135 -5.51 -3.05 -5.53
C ARG A 135 -4.68 -2.82 -4.30
N TYR A 136 -4.44 -3.91 -3.58
CA TYR A 136 -3.44 -3.99 -2.53
C TYR A 136 -2.64 -5.28 -2.66
N ALA A 137 -1.40 -5.26 -2.20
CA ALA A 137 -0.55 -6.44 -2.15
C ALA A 137 0.58 -6.28 -1.13
N GLY A 138 1.15 -7.39 -0.68
CA GLY A 138 2.34 -7.35 0.15
C GLY A 138 2.54 -8.58 1.02
N LEU A 139 3.25 -8.38 2.12
CA LEU A 139 3.66 -9.42 3.06
C LEU A 139 2.85 -9.32 4.35
N TRP A 140 2.58 -10.48 4.95
CA TRP A 140 2.04 -10.59 6.30
C TRP A 140 2.79 -11.68 7.07
N SER A 141 2.88 -11.54 8.39
CA SER A 141 3.35 -12.60 9.26
C SER A 141 2.81 -12.47 10.68
N SER A 142 2.80 -13.61 11.36
CA SER A 142 2.63 -13.79 12.79
C SER A 142 3.92 -14.39 13.36
N PRO A 143 4.06 -14.60 14.69
CA PRO A 143 5.24 -15.25 15.25
C PRO A 143 5.51 -16.68 14.75
N ARG A 144 4.52 -17.36 14.16
CA ARG A 144 4.63 -18.76 13.74
C ARG A 144 4.73 -18.96 12.24
N THR A 145 4.17 -18.05 11.45
CA THR A 145 4.03 -18.20 10.00
C THR A 145 3.86 -16.86 9.32
N GLY A 146 4.09 -16.80 8.01
CA GLY A 146 3.75 -15.65 7.18
C GLY A 146 3.42 -16.05 5.74
N GLY A 147 3.39 -15.06 4.87
CA GLY A 147 3.22 -15.24 3.44
C GLY A 147 2.88 -13.92 2.74
N TYR A 148 2.22 -14.04 1.59
CA TYR A 148 1.77 -12.91 0.79
C TYR A 148 0.28 -12.67 1.02
N GLN A 149 -0.15 -11.42 0.90
CA GLN A 149 -1.56 -11.01 0.90
C GLN A 149 -1.78 -10.05 -0.26
N PHE A 150 -2.85 -10.23 -1.04
CA PHE A 150 -3.14 -9.39 -2.20
C PHE A 150 -4.61 -9.44 -2.58
N GLY A 151 -5.11 -8.39 -3.20
CA GLY A 151 -6.52 -8.31 -3.57
C GLY A 151 -6.91 -7.04 -4.31
N LYS A 152 -8.21 -6.87 -4.41
CA LYS A 152 -8.86 -5.70 -4.99
C LYS A 152 -9.60 -4.89 -3.92
N ILE A 153 -9.71 -3.60 -4.16
CA ILE A 153 -10.47 -2.65 -3.37
C ILE A 153 -11.74 -2.35 -4.16
N ILE A 154 -12.88 -2.79 -3.64
CA ILE A 154 -14.18 -2.70 -4.31
C ILE A 154 -15.05 -1.72 -3.54
N ARG A 155 -15.73 -0.81 -4.24
CA ARG A 155 -16.83 -0.03 -3.65
C ARG A 155 -18.12 -0.80 -3.83
N GLU A 156 -18.92 -0.94 -2.78
CA GLU A 156 -20.19 -1.68 -2.85
C GLU A 156 -21.22 -1.08 -3.83
N ASN A 157 -20.98 0.12 -4.36
CA ASN A 157 -21.86 0.84 -5.30
C ASN A 157 -21.27 1.06 -6.70
N ASP A 158 -20.16 0.41 -7.07
CA ASP A 158 -19.53 0.53 -8.40
C ASP A 158 -19.78 -0.72 -9.28
#